data_AF-A0A965MIM3-F1
#
_entry.id   AF-A0A965MIM3-F1
#
_cell.length_a   1.000
_cell.length_b   1.000
_cell.length_c   1.000
_cell.angle_alpha   90.00
_cell.angle_beta   90.00
_cell.angle_gamma   90.00
#
_symmetry.space_group_name_H-M   'P 1'
#
loop_
_entity.id
_entity.type
_entity.pdbx_description
1 polymer ?
#
loop_
_entity_poly.entity_id
_entity_poly.type
_entity_poly.pdbx_seq_one_letter_code
_entity_poly.pdbx_strand_id
1 'polypeptide(L)'
;MDALTSISPKMAASLAQTKSRPADLQAAAEQFEALFIHQLLKQARSAKLAEDILGSEAADTYTEMLDQERAKQLSAQMDLGIAEALVKQFSSHAMK
;
A
#
# COMPACT_ATOMS: atom_id res chain seq x y z
N MET A 1 -12.18 -34.88 -28.33
CA MET A 1 -11.29 -33.76 -27.97
C MET A 1 -12.21 -32.62 -27.54
N ASP A 2 -12.86 -32.72 -26.38
CA ASP A 2 -14.04 -31.88 -26.09
C ASP A 2 -14.12 -31.44 -24.62
N ALA A 3 -12.97 -31.25 -23.98
CA ALA A 3 -12.87 -30.80 -22.59
C ALA A 3 -12.52 -29.31 -22.45
N LEU A 4 -12.81 -28.48 -23.47
CA LEU A 4 -12.44 -27.06 -23.48
C LEU A 4 -13.62 -26.06 -23.59
N THR A 5 -14.88 -26.52 -23.58
CA THR A 5 -16.02 -25.60 -23.77
C THR A 5 -17.08 -25.74 -22.68
N SER A 6 -16.77 -25.28 -21.47
CA SER A 6 -17.81 -24.87 -20.52
C SER A 6 -17.27 -23.85 -19.51
N ILE A 7 -16.84 -22.70 -20.01
CA ILE A 7 -16.73 -21.52 -19.16
C ILE A 7 -18.15 -21.03 -18.94
N SER A 8 -18.71 -21.38 -17.77
CA SER A 8 -20.06 -20.95 -17.39
C SER A 8 -20.14 -19.42 -17.40
N PRO A 9 -21.25 -18.82 -17.87
CA PRO A 9 -21.39 -17.36 -17.98
C PRO A 9 -21.25 -16.64 -16.63
N LYS A 10 -21.53 -17.31 -15.50
CA LYS A 10 -21.25 -16.80 -14.14
C LYS A 10 -19.76 -16.64 -13.85
N MET A 11 -18.92 -17.52 -14.38
CA MET A 11 -17.48 -17.51 -14.16
C MET A 11 -16.82 -16.43 -15.05
N ALA A 12 -17.28 -16.29 -16.30
CA ALA A 12 -16.92 -15.16 -17.16
C ALA A 12 -17.40 -13.82 -16.59
N ALA A 13 -18.62 -13.77 -16.01
CA ALA A 13 -19.13 -12.58 -15.31
C ALA A 13 -18.32 -12.25 -14.05
N SER A 14 -17.93 -13.25 -13.25
CA SER A 14 -17.08 -13.05 -12.07
C SER A 14 -15.69 -12.51 -12.41
N LEU A 15 -15.14 -12.90 -13.56
CA LEU A 15 -13.86 -12.39 -14.08
C LEU A 15 -14.00 -11.02 -14.75
N ALA A 16 -15.16 -10.71 -15.35
CA ALA A 16 -15.46 -9.38 -15.88
C ALA A 16 -15.82 -8.36 -14.79
N GLN A 17 -16.20 -8.84 -13.61
CA GLN A 17 -16.61 -8.03 -12.45
C GLN A 17 -15.42 -7.64 -11.55
N THR A 18 -14.20 -8.07 -11.86
CA THR A 18 -12.96 -7.50 -11.31
C THR A 18 -12.63 -6.12 -11.92
N LYS A 19 -13.64 -5.35 -12.33
CA LYS A 19 -13.49 -3.90 -12.43
C LYS A 19 -13.32 -3.39 -11.00
N SER A 20 -12.08 -3.06 -10.64
CA SER A 20 -11.63 -2.34 -9.44
C SER A 20 -12.79 -1.95 -8.52
N ARG A 21 -13.12 -2.82 -7.57
CA ARG A 21 -14.16 -2.49 -6.58
C ARG A 21 -13.65 -1.29 -5.78
N PRO A 22 -14.48 -0.29 -5.49
CA PRO A 22 -14.05 0.89 -4.72
C PRO A 22 -13.37 0.53 -3.39
N ALA A 23 -13.79 -0.56 -2.75
CA ALA A 23 -13.18 -1.08 -1.53
C ALA A 23 -11.73 -1.58 -1.73
N ASP A 24 -11.41 -2.15 -2.89
CA ASP A 24 -10.04 -2.62 -3.20
C ASP A 24 -9.11 -1.41 -3.44
N LEU A 25 -9.63 -0.32 -4.03
CA LEU A 25 -8.89 0.93 -4.23
C LEU A 25 -8.61 1.65 -2.91
N GLN A 26 -9.61 1.73 -2.03
CA GLN A 26 -9.46 2.30 -0.69
C GLN A 26 -8.35 1.60 0.11
N ALA A 27 -8.42 0.26 0.18
CA ALA A 27 -7.44 -0.53 0.91
C ALA A 27 -6.01 -0.36 0.35
N ALA A 28 -5.87 -0.30 -0.98
CA ALA A 28 -4.58 -0.06 -1.62
C ALA A 28 -4.05 1.36 -1.34
N ALA A 29 -4.93 2.37 -1.30
CA ALA A 29 -4.57 3.76 -1.02
C ALA A 29 -4.11 3.95 0.44
N GLU A 30 -4.79 3.30 1.40
CA GLU A 30 -4.38 3.28 2.81
C GLU A 30 -3.01 2.62 3.01
N GLN A 31 -2.77 1.49 2.32
CA GLN A 31 -1.46 0.84 2.33
C GLN A 31 -0.37 1.72 1.72
N PHE A 32 -0.69 2.46 0.66
CA PHE A 32 0.26 3.39 0.05
C PHE A 32 0.62 4.53 1.01
N GLU A 33 -0.36 5.09 1.73
CA GLU A 33 -0.09 6.13 2.73
C GLU A 33 0.81 5.61 3.86
N ALA A 34 0.61 4.38 4.32
CA ALA A 34 1.52 3.74 5.28
C ALA A 34 2.96 3.63 4.72
N LEU A 35 3.13 3.24 3.45
CA LEU A 35 4.44 3.20 2.80
C LEU A 35 5.07 4.59 2.68
N PHE A 36 4.26 5.62 2.40
CA PHE A 36 4.72 7.00 2.35
C PHE A 36 5.23 7.48 3.71
N ILE A 37 4.48 7.21 4.78
CA ILE A 37 4.91 7.53 6.16
C ILE A 37 6.19 6.78 6.51
N HIS A 38 6.29 5.49 6.17
CA HIS A 38 7.52 4.72 6.36
C HIS A 38 8.71 5.37 5.66
N GLN A 39 8.55 5.78 4.40
CA GLN A 39 9.60 6.44 3.63
C GLN A 39 9.96 7.83 4.19
N LEU A 40 8.99 8.55 4.74
CA LEU A 40 9.22 9.81 5.44
C LEU A 40 10.07 9.60 6.70
N LEU A 41 9.71 8.61 7.53
CA LEU A 41 10.45 8.24 8.75
C LEU A 41 11.88 7.80 8.41
N LYS A 42 12.04 7.00 7.36
CA LYS A 42 13.34 6.57 6.85
C LYS A 42 14.22 7.76 6.45
N GLN A 43 13.69 8.68 5.65
CA GLN A 43 14.42 9.88 5.22
C GLN A 43 14.79 10.79 6.40
N ALA A 44 13.87 10.98 7.35
CA ALA A 44 14.13 11.76 8.55
C ALA A 44 15.31 11.19 9.37
N ARG A 45 15.45 9.85 9.44
CA ARG A 45 16.60 9.21 10.08
C ARG A 45 17.87 9.28 9.23
N SER A 46 17.77 9.12 7.91
CA SER A 46 18.91 9.27 7.00
C SER A 46 19.54 10.67 7.05
N ALA A 47 18.80 11.70 7.49
CA ALA A 47 19.31 13.05 7.70
C ALA A 47 20.16 13.23 8.98
N LYS A 48 20.51 12.15 9.70
CA LYS A 48 21.35 12.19 10.91
C LYS A 48 22.75 12.74 10.54
N LEU A 49 23.20 13.75 11.29
CA LEU A 49 24.47 14.47 11.06
C LEU A 49 25.74 13.64 11.37
N ALA A 50 25.58 12.45 11.94
CA ALA A 50 26.68 11.59 12.33
C ALA A 50 26.46 10.17 11.77
N GLU A 51 27.49 9.64 11.13
CA GLU A 51 27.59 8.23 10.75
C GLU A 51 27.37 7.35 11.98
N ASP A 52 26.65 6.25 11.83
CA ASP A 52 26.36 5.35 12.95
C ASP A 52 27.60 4.49 13.27
N ILE A 53 28.52 5.03 14.08
CA ILE A 53 29.78 4.36 14.45
C ILE A 53 29.53 3.07 15.27
N LEU A 54 28.32 2.90 15.81
CA LEU A 54 27.90 1.76 16.64
C LEU A 54 26.83 0.88 15.97
N GLY A 55 26.46 1.16 14.72
CA GLY A 55 25.41 0.46 14.00
C GLY A 55 25.81 -0.94 13.57
N SER A 56 24.83 -1.85 13.49
CA SER A 56 25.00 -3.17 12.88
C SER A 56 23.83 -3.46 11.95
N GLU A 57 24.09 -4.19 10.86
CA GLU A 57 23.07 -4.59 9.87
C GLU A 57 21.84 -5.27 10.52
N ALA A 58 22.06 -6.03 11.59
CA ALA A 58 20.98 -6.67 12.36
C ALA A 58 20.11 -5.65 13.10
N ALA A 59 20.72 -4.61 13.68
CA ALA A 59 19.99 -3.53 14.34
C ALA A 59 19.24 -2.66 13.32
N ASP A 60 19.80 -2.45 12.13
CA ASP A 60 19.14 -1.73 11.04
C ASP A 60 17.92 -2.48 10.54
N THR A 61 18.04 -3.79 10.32
CA THR A 61 16.92 -4.65 9.92
C THR A 61 15.79 -4.61 10.96
N TYR A 62 16.12 -4.72 12.25
CA TYR A 62 15.12 -4.63 13.32
C TYR A 62 14.45 -3.26 13.36
N THR A 63 15.22 -2.19 13.18
CA THR A 63 14.70 -0.82 13.15
C THR A 63 13.77 -0.59 11.97
N GLU A 64 14.10 -1.12 10.79
CA GLU A 64 13.25 -1.04 9.60
C GLU A 64 11.92 -1.77 9.81
N MET A 65 11.94 -2.98 10.39
CA MET A 65 10.70 -3.69 10.76
C MET A 65 9.84 -2.92 11.76
N LEU A 66 10.48 -2.32 12.77
CA LEU A 66 9.80 -1.52 13.79
C LEU A 66 9.15 -0.27 13.17
N ASP A 67 9.83 0.38 12.23
CA ASP A 67 9.28 1.53 11.53
C ASP A 67 8.15 1.18 10.59
N GLN A 68 8.17 0.01 9.95
CA GLN A 68 7.04 -0.47 9.14
C GLN A 68 5.77 -0.60 9.99
N GLU A 69 5.86 -1.21 11.17
CA GLU A 69 4.72 -1.32 12.08
C GLU A 69 4.28 0.03 12.62
N ARG A 70 5.23 0.91 12.98
CA ARG A 70 4.88 2.29 13.38
C ARG A 70 4.21 3.05 12.26
N ALA A 71 4.69 2.95 11.03
CA ALA A 71 4.12 3.65 9.89
C ALA A 71 2.68 3.19 9.64
N LYS A 72 2.41 1.89 9.78
CA LYS A 72 1.06 1.32 9.70
C LYS A 72 0.14 1.80 10.83
N GLN A 73 0.66 1.90 12.06
CA GLN A 73 -0.12 2.46 13.18
C GLN A 73 -0.37 3.96 13.00
N LEU A 74 0.64 4.70 12.54
CA LEU A 74 0.56 6.13 12.30
C LEU A 74 -0.36 6.46 11.14
N SER A 75 -0.37 5.71 10.04
CA SER A 75 -1.32 5.93 8.95
C SER A 75 -2.77 5.76 9.39
N ALA A 76 -3.03 4.91 10.39
CA ALA A 76 -4.37 4.75 10.95
C ALA A 76 -4.77 5.86 11.94
N GLN A 77 -3.79 6.60 12.51
CA GLN A 77 -4.03 7.64 13.53
C GLN A 77 -3.90 9.07 12.97
N MET A 78 -2.99 9.25 12.02
CA MET A 78 -2.65 10.51 11.38
C MET A 78 -3.06 10.40 9.92
N ASP A 79 -4.24 10.94 9.63
CA ASP A 79 -4.74 11.07 8.26
C ASP A 79 -3.99 12.21 7.56
N LEU A 80 -3.15 11.87 6.59
CA LEU A 80 -2.43 12.83 5.77
C LEU A 80 -3.24 13.26 4.53
N GLY A 81 -4.40 12.62 4.31
CA GLY A 81 -5.27 12.85 3.16
C GLY A 81 -4.72 12.28 1.84
N ILE A 82 -3.63 11.51 1.88
CA ILE A 82 -3.02 10.95 0.66
C ILE A 82 -3.91 9.81 0.15
N ALA A 83 -4.38 8.94 1.05
CA ALA A 83 -5.29 7.85 0.68
C ALA A 83 -6.57 8.38 0.02
N GLU A 84 -7.20 9.40 0.63
CA GLU A 84 -8.40 10.05 0.10
C GLU A 84 -8.14 10.72 -1.26
N ALA A 85 -7.01 11.41 -1.42
CA ALA A 85 -6.64 12.04 -2.69
C ALA A 85 -6.42 11.00 -3.80
N LEU A 86 -5.79 9.87 -3.50
CA LEU A 86 -5.60 8.76 -4.43
C LEU A 86 -6.96 8.16 -4.83
N VAL A 87 -7.82 7.87 -3.86
CA VAL A 87 -9.16 7.34 -4.12
C VAL A 87 -9.96 8.29 -4.98
N LYS A 88 -9.95 9.59 -4.68
CA LYS A 88 -10.62 10.62 -5.50
C LYS A 88 -10.09 10.65 -6.94
N GLN A 89 -8.77 10.58 -7.12
CA GLN A 89 -8.14 10.62 -8.44
C GLN A 89 -8.46 9.36 -9.27
N PHE A 90 -8.36 8.18 -8.66
CA PHE A 90 -8.51 6.91 -9.36
C PHE A 90 -9.97 6.44 -9.47
N SER A 91 -10.86 6.82 -8.57
CA SER A 91 -12.30 6.56 -8.70
C SER A 91 -12.91 7.32 -9.88
N SER A 92 -12.45 8.56 -10.12
CA SER A 92 -12.82 9.33 -11.32
C SER A 92 -12.32 8.67 -12.62
N HIS A 93 -11.16 8.03 -12.58
CA HIS A 93 -10.57 7.35 -13.74
C HIS A 93 -11.16 5.95 -13.99
N ALA A 94 -11.56 5.23 -12.95
CA ALA A 94 -12.19 3.91 -13.03
C ALA A 94 -13.67 3.97 -13.48
N MET A 95 -14.30 5.14 -13.44
CA MET A 95 -15.67 5.37 -13.93
C MET A 95 -15.77 5.75 -15.42
N LYS A 96 -14.64 5.93 -16.12
CA LYS A 96 -14.60 6.04 -17.60
C LYS A 96 -14.41 4.68 -18.24
#